data_AF-A0A7X8MB35-F1
#
_entry.id   AF-A0A7X8MB35-F1
#
_cell.length_a   1.000
_cell.length_b   1.000
_cell.length_c   1.000
_cell.angle_alpha   90.00
_cell.angle_beta   90.00
_cell.angle_gamma   90.00
#
_symmetry.space_group_name_H-M   'P 1'
#
loop_
_entity.id
_entity.type
_entity.pdbx_description
1 polymer ?
#
loop_
_entity_poly.entity_id
_entity_poly.type
_entity_poly.pdbx_seq_one_letter_code
_entity_poly.pdbx_strand_id
1 'polypeptide(L)' 'MNDLKLYMVYYLGGNPCWNLRVARSPEEALMNCFEHSGKPRPADAAECSCRAEEVTLAGYRISIEKI' A
#
# COMPACT_ATOMS: atom_id res chain seq x y z
N MET A 1 0.69 -17.54 10.12
CA MET A 1 1.74 -16.50 10.11
C MET A 1 1.75 -15.94 8.71
N ASN A 2 1.35 -14.69 8.51
CA ASN A 2 1.23 -14.12 7.16
C ASN A 2 2.58 -13.54 6.74
N ASP A 3 3.12 -14.05 5.64
CA ASP A 3 4.37 -13.57 5.05
C ASP A 3 4.25 -12.10 4.64
N LEU A 4 5.36 -11.36 4.80
CA LEU A 4 5.45 -9.97 4.33
C LEU A 4 5.51 -9.95 2.81
N LYS A 5 4.70 -9.07 2.23
CA LYS A 5 4.57 -8.87 0.78
C LYS A 5 4.76 -7.41 0.44
N LEU A 6 5.12 -7.16 -0.81
CA LEU A 6 5.21 -5.80 -1.36
C LEU A 6 3.87 -5.43 -1.99
N TYR A 7 3.32 -4.29 -1.59
CA TYR A 7 2.09 -3.73 -2.13
C TYR A 7 2.35 -2.36 -2.74
N MET A 8 1.71 -2.11 -3.88
CA MET A 8 1.56 -0.78 -4.44
C MET A 8 0.23 -0.19 -3.97
N VAL A 9 0.29 0.93 -3.27
CA VAL A 9 -0.88 1.68 -2.81
C VAL A 9 -1.11 2.83 -3.76
N TYR A 10 -2.29 2.89 -4.37
CA TYR A 10 -2.75 3.96 -5.24
C TYR A 10 -3.80 4.79 -4.52
N TYR A 11 -3.77 6.10 -4.72
CA TYR A 11 -4.86 7.00 -4.42
C TYR A 11 -5.25 7.71 -5.72
N LEU A 12 -6.52 7.58 -6.10
CA LEU A 12 -7.09 8.07 -7.36
C LEU A 12 -8.07 9.24 -7.13
N GLY A 13 -8.10 9.81 -5.92
CA GLY A 13 -8.97 10.94 -5.58
C GLY A 13 -8.42 12.27 -6.10
N GLY A 14 -8.79 13.38 -5.43
CA GLY A 14 -8.52 14.74 -5.91
C GLY A 14 -7.04 15.12 -6.07
N ASN A 15 -6.12 14.38 -5.45
CA ASN A 15 -4.67 14.54 -5.63
C ASN A 15 -3.98 13.19 -5.80
N PRO A 16 -3.96 12.62 -7.02
CA PRO A 16 -3.51 11.26 -7.25
C PRO A 16 -2.08 11.01 -6.77
N CYS A 17 -1.86 9.88 -6.10
CA CYS A 17 -0.53 9.49 -5.65
C CYS A 17 -0.37 7.97 -5.60
N TRP A 18 0.88 7.52 -5.52
CA TRP A 18 1.21 6.11 -5.34
C TRP A 18 2.38 5.93 -4.37
N ASN A 19 2.38 4.81 -3.63
CA ASN A 19 3.43 4.47 -2.67
C ASN A 19 3.66 2.96 -2.63
N LEU A 20 4.91 2.55 -2.41
CA LEU A 20 5.25 1.16 -2.09
C LEU A 20 5.20 0.93 -0.58
N ARG A 21 4.58 -0.17 -0.17
CA ARG A 21 4.47 -0.58 1.24
C ARG A 21 4.74 -2.07 1.40
N VAL A 22 5.51 -2.39 2.42
CA VAL A 22 5.63 -3.76 2.92
C VAL A 22 4.52 -3.97 3.95
N ALA A 23 3.72 -5.01 3.77
CA ALA A 23 2.61 -5.35 4.66
C ALA A 23 2.27 -6.84 4.56
N ARG A 24 1.41 -7.34 5.45
CA ARG A 24 0.88 -8.71 5.40
C ARG A 24 -0.44 -8.79 4.64
N SER A 25 -1.15 -7.68 4.50
CA SER A 25 -2.40 -7.58 3.74
C SER A 25 -2.56 -6.22 3.05
N PRO A 26 -3.45 -6.11 2.05
CA PRO A 26 -3.80 -4.83 1.43
C PRO A 26 -4.28 -3.78 2.45
N GLU A 27 -5.04 -4.20 3.46
CA GLU A 27 -5.56 -3.30 4.51
C GLU A 27 -4.43 -2.72 5.36
N GLU A 28 -3.46 -3.55 5.76
CA GLU A 28 -2.26 -3.09 6.48
C GLU A 28 -1.42 -2.14 5.61
N ALA A 29 -1.28 -2.41 4.30
CA ALA A 29 -0.59 -1.51 3.38
C ALA A 29 -1.27 -0.13 3.29
N LEU A 30 -2.60 -0.09 3.25
CA LEU A 30 -3.38 1.15 3.26
C LEU A 30 -3.19 1.93 4.56
N MET A 31 -3.29 1.28 5.72
CA MET A 31 -3.08 1.94 7.02
C MET A 31 -1.67 2.53 7.13
N ASN A 32 -0.64 1.75 6.78
CA ASN A 32 0.75 2.20 6.78
C ASN A 32 0.98 3.39 5.84
N CYS A 33 0.26 3.47 4.72
CA CYS A 33 0.35 4.59 3.79
C CYS A 33 -0.06 5.93 4.43
N PHE A 34 -1.15 5.95 5.20
CA PHE A 34 -1.61 7.17 5.86
C PHE A 34 -0.71 7.56 7.02
N GLU A 35 -0.36 6.60 7.89
CA GLU A 35 0.43 6.85 9.10
C GLU A 35 1.84 7.38 8.80
N HIS A 36 2.50 6.84 7.76
CA HIS A 36 3.90 7.20 7.45
C HIS A 36 4.02 8.39 6.50
N SER A 37 2.93 8.89 5.92
CA SER A 37 3.00 10.03 5.00
C SER A 37 3.21 11.37 5.71
N GLY A 38 2.98 11.43 7.03
CA GLY A 38 2.93 12.68 7.80
C GLY A 38 1.81 13.63 7.36
N LYS A 39 1.00 13.22 6.37
CA LYS A 39 -0.13 13.98 5.85
C LYS A 39 -1.41 13.38 6.42
N PRO A 40 -2.40 14.21 6.79
CA PRO A 40 -3.70 13.70 7.22
C PRO A 40 -4.30 12.84 6.12
N ARG A 41 -4.97 11.74 6.52
CA ARG A 41 -5.74 10.90 5.60
C ARG A 41 -6.72 11.79 4.82
N PRO A 42 -6.73 11.76 3.47
CA PRO A 42 -7.69 12.52 2.68
C PRO A 42 -9.12 12.17 3.10
N ALA A 43 -10.01 13.16 3.20
CA ALA A 43 -11.39 12.96 3.63
C ALA A 43 -12.17 11.99 2.73
N ASP A 44 -11.82 11.97 1.44
CA ASP A 44 -12.35 11.10 0.38
C ASP A 44 -11.63 9.74 0.29
N ALA A 45 -10.59 9.49 1.10
CA ALA A 45 -9.99 8.16 1.20
C ALA A 45 -10.93 7.14 1.89
N ALA A 46 -12.03 7.60 2.49
CA ALA A 46 -13.13 6.75 2.93
C ALA A 46 -14.04 6.31 1.77
N GLU A 47 -14.04 7.04 0.64
CA GLU A 47 -14.94 6.85 -0.51
C GLU A 47 -14.36 5.93 -1.59
N CYS A 48 -13.55 4.93 -1.21
CA CYS A 48 -12.95 3.95 -2.13
C CYS A 48 -11.90 4.50 -3.13
N SER A 49 -11.40 5.72 -2.94
CA SER A 49 -10.36 6.31 -3.80
C SER A 49 -8.97 5.69 -3.62
N CYS A 50 -8.75 4.90 -2.56
CA CYS A 50 -7.48 4.20 -2.32
C CYS A 50 -7.59 2.70 -2.62
N ARG A 51 -6.55 2.15 -3.27
CA ARG A 51 -6.41 0.71 -3.57
C ARG A 51 -5.01 0.24 -3.21
N ALA A 52 -4.90 -0.97 -2.72
CA ALA A 52 -3.61 -1.62 -2.51
C ALA A 52 -3.58 -2.92 -3.31
N GLU A 53 -2.57 -3.06 -4.16
CA GLU A 53 -2.39 -4.23 -5.04
C GLU A 53 -1.04 -4.87 -4.73
N GLU A 54 -1.03 -6.20 -4.59
CA GLU A 54 0.22 -6.95 -4.41
C GLU A 54 1.07 -6.82 -5.67
N VAL A 55 2.34 -6.42 -5.49
CA VAL A 55 3.28 -6.31 -6.61
C VAL A 55 3.65 -7.72 -7.05
N THR A 56 3.28 -8.06 -8.28
CA THR A 56 3.68 -9.31 -8.93
C THR A 56 4.53 -8.99 -10.15
N LEU A 57 5.61 -9.76 -10.33
CA LEU A 57 6.54 -9.63 -11.45
C LEU A 57 6.64 -11.00 -12.13
N ALA A 58 6.14 -11.09 -13.37
CA ALA A 58 6.10 -12.36 -14.10
C ALA A 58 7.51 -12.96 -14.24
N GLY A 59 7.68 -14.21 -13.82
CA GLY A 59 8.97 -14.90 -13.85
C GLY A 59 9.91 -14.61 -12.67
N TYR A 60 9.52 -13.73 -11.75
CA TYR A 60 10.33 -13.33 -10.59
C TYR A 60 9.62 -13.60 -9.27
N ARG A 61 10.41 -13.90 -8.23
CA ARG A 61 9.94 -13.98 -6.85
C ARG A 61 10.47 -12.77 -6.08
N ILE A 62 9.58 -12.07 -5.40
CA ILE A 62 9.94 -11.00 -4.47
C ILE A 62 9.98 -11.60 -3.06
N SER A 63 11.09 -11.45 -2.36
CA SER A 63 11.25 -11.81 -0.94
C SER A 63 11.52 -10.57 -0.11
N ILE A 64 10.83 -10.43 1.02
CA ILE A 64 11.02 -9.32 1.95
C ILE A 64 11.73 -9.83 3.20
N GLU A 65 12.85 -9.20 3.54
CA GLU A 65 13.63 -9.47 4.75
C GLU A 65 13.70 -8.21 5.60
N LYS A 66 13.53 -8.37 6.92
CA LYS A 66 13.66 -7.26 7.88
C LYS A 66 15.10 -7.21 8.36
N ILE A 67 15.77 -6.08 8.13
CA ILE A 67 17.13 -5.77 8.63
C ILE A 67 17.01 -5.11 10.01
#